data_AF-A0A562TCC5-F1
#
_entry.id   AF-A0A562TCC5-F1
#
_cell.length_a   1.000
_cell.length_b   1.000
_cell.length_c   1.000
_cell.angle_alpha   90.00
_cell.angle_beta   90.00
_cell.angle_gamma   90.00
#
_symmetry.space_group_name_H-M   'P 1'
#
loop_
_entity.id
_entity.type
_entity.pdbx_description
1 polymer ?
#
loop_
_entity_poly.entity_id
_entity_poly.type
_entity_poly.pdbx_seq_one_letter_code
_entity_poly.pdbx_strand_id
1 'polypeptide(L)'
;MDTTRKVENIQKETLELVLEEFAEEQKSSTKSLNDLVTAVNRLSGKLSSFEEKLNTPKQVNVSVDTKPIQEIVRKGIADIVLAVASQPKNLVRKFQVLLFPEQDAKLFYKVVFGRWFLMLAIMLFITCFYKFSIHWSNNQKEIKLRQLENDRIKKAWNYLYYTHDKKTKRLMDSAYIKGSLNIK
;
A
#
# COMPACT_ATOMS: atom_id res chain seq x y z
N MET A 1 43.66 67.88 -4.97
CA MET A 1 44.15 67.50 -3.62
C MET A 1 43.03 67.45 -2.56
N ASP A 2 41.78 67.85 -2.87
CA ASP A 2 40.68 67.86 -1.88
C ASP A 2 39.91 66.55 -1.71
N THR A 3 39.89 65.67 -2.71
CA THR A 3 39.10 64.43 -2.66
C THR A 3 39.72 63.34 -1.78
N THR A 4 41.05 63.22 -1.74
CA THR A 4 41.75 62.23 -0.90
C THR A 4 41.68 62.55 0.59
N ARG A 5 41.77 63.83 0.97
CA ARG A 5 41.64 64.27 2.37
C ARG A 5 40.23 64.04 2.94
N LYS A 6 39.21 64.16 2.08
CA LYS A 6 37.80 63.92 2.44
C LYS A 6 37.53 62.44 2.73
N VAL A 7 38.10 61.54 1.93
CA VAL A 7 37.95 60.08 2.11
C VAL A 7 38.64 59.58 3.37
N GLU A 8 39.83 60.09 3.71
CA GLU A 8 40.54 59.75 4.95
C GLU A 8 39.78 60.19 6.21
N ASN A 9 39.17 61.39 6.18
CA ASN A 9 38.37 61.86 7.31
C ASN A 9 37.09 61.05 7.48
N ILE A 10 36.40 60.69 6.39
CA ILE A 10 35.21 59.84 6.45
C ILE A 10 35.54 58.46 7.02
N GLN A 11 36.69 57.88 6.67
CA GLN A 11 37.12 56.58 7.21
C GLN A 11 37.46 56.66 8.71
N LYS A 12 38.09 57.76 9.16
CA LYS A 12 38.35 57.98 10.58
C LYS A 12 37.05 58.16 11.37
N GLU A 13 36.12 58.97 10.87
CA GLU A 13 34.80 59.16 11.49
C GLU A 13 34.01 57.84 11.54
N THR A 14 34.08 57.02 10.49
CA THR A 14 33.42 55.70 10.47
C THR A 14 34.06 54.73 11.47
N LEU A 15 35.38 54.73 11.58
CA LEU A 15 36.09 53.86 12.51
C LEU A 15 35.85 54.29 13.97
N GLU A 16 35.79 55.60 14.22
CA GLU A 16 35.48 56.18 15.52
C GLU A 16 34.05 55.82 15.95
N LEU A 17 33.09 55.90 15.04
CA LEU A 17 31.70 55.47 15.28
C LEU A 17 31.61 53.98 15.66
N VAL A 18 32.31 53.10 14.92
CA VAL A 18 32.32 51.66 15.21
C VAL A 18 33.00 51.34 16.54
N LEU A 19 34.06 52.08 16.90
CA LEU A 19 34.73 51.95 18.19
C LEU A 19 33.84 52.40 19.35
N GLU A 20 33.08 53.47 19.16
CA GLU A 20 32.11 53.97 20.14
C GLU A 20 30.96 52.98 20.32
N GLU A 21 30.38 52.48 19.23
CA GLU A 21 29.31 51.48 19.24
C GLU A 21 29.79 50.18 19.92
N PHE A 22 31.01 49.73 19.63
CA PHE A 22 31.60 48.55 20.28
C PHE A 22 31.83 48.77 21.79
N ALA A 23 32.27 49.97 22.20
CA ALA A 23 32.45 50.30 23.61
C ALA A 23 31.12 50.34 24.36
N GLU A 24 30.06 50.87 23.74
CA GLU A 24 28.71 50.86 24.30
C GLU A 24 28.14 49.44 24.41
N GLU A 25 28.30 48.61 23.38
CA GLU A 25 27.90 47.20 23.41
C GLU A 25 28.63 46.43 24.52
N GLN A 26 29.95 46.64 24.66
CA GLN A 26 30.73 45.98 25.72
C GLN A 26 30.28 46.39 27.12
N LYS A 27 29.93 47.67 27.32
CA LYS A 27 29.36 48.18 28.58
C LYS A 27 27.98 47.59 28.87
N SER A 28 27.12 47.49 27.85
CA SER A 28 25.79 46.87 27.95
C SER A 28 25.89 45.37 28.30
N SER A 29 26.82 44.66 27.65
CA SER A 29 27.09 43.25 27.92
C SER A 29 27.60 43.02 29.34
N THR A 30 28.49 43.89 29.82
CA THR A 30 29.01 43.80 31.20
C THR A 30 27.92 44.02 32.25
N LYS A 31 26.99 44.95 31.97
CA LYS A 31 25.82 45.18 32.83
C LYS A 31 24.91 43.94 32.88
N SER A 32 24.63 43.35 31.71
CA SER A 32 23.79 42.15 31.60
C SER A 32 24.39 40.94 32.33
N LEU A 33 25.72 40.78 32.28
CA LEU A 33 26.42 39.75 33.06
C LEU A 33 26.28 39.97 34.56
N ASN A 34 26.39 41.21 35.03
CA ASN A 34 26.26 41.52 36.45
C ASN A 34 24.82 41.30 36.97
N ASP A 35 23.83 41.66 36.16
CA ASP A 35 22.41 41.40 36.46
C ASP A 35 22.13 39.89 36.52
N LEU A 36 22.71 39.11 35.61
CA LEU A 36 22.60 37.65 35.61
C LEU A 36 23.25 37.03 36.86
N VAL A 37 24.45 37.47 37.22
CA VAL A 37 25.13 37.02 38.45
C VAL A 37 24.28 37.34 39.69
N THR A 38 23.67 38.53 39.73
CA THR A 38 22.77 38.93 40.81
C THR A 38 21.51 38.04 40.87
N ALA A 39 20.92 37.70 39.71
CA ALA A 39 19.77 36.82 39.64
C ALA A 39 20.09 35.39 40.08
N VAL A 40 21.25 34.86 39.66
CA VAL A 40 21.73 33.53 40.06
C VAL A 40 22.01 33.49 41.56
N ASN A 41 22.66 34.51 42.13
CA ASN A 41 22.90 34.60 43.57
C ASN A 41 21.59 34.67 44.37
N ARG A 42 20.58 35.41 43.87
CA ARG A 42 19.24 35.42 44.48
C ARG A 42 18.54 34.07 44.40
N LEU A 43 18.68 33.37 43.28
CA LEU A 43 18.10 32.04 43.10
C LEU A 43 18.77 31.01 44.01
N SER A 44 20.11 31.06 44.11
CA SER A 44 20.91 30.24 45.02
C SER A 44 20.50 30.48 46.47
N GLY A 45 20.37 31.73 46.90
CA GLY A 45 19.88 32.06 48.25
C GLY A 45 18.46 31.56 48.52
N LYS A 46 17.55 31.67 47.52
CA LYS A 46 16.19 31.09 47.63
C LYS A 46 16.24 29.56 47.73
N LEU A 47 17.11 28.91 46.97
CA LEU A 47 17.26 27.45 46.99
C LEU A 47 17.78 26.97 48.34
N SER A 48 18.80 27.62 48.90
CA SER A 48 19.29 27.33 50.26
C SER A 48 18.22 27.54 51.32
N SER A 49 17.40 28.60 51.21
CA SER A 49 16.26 28.82 52.12
C SER A 49 15.16 27.75 51.97
N PHE A 50 15.06 27.13 50.79
CA PHE A 50 14.09 26.07 50.51
C PHE A 50 14.59 24.74 51.07
N GLU A 51 15.88 24.46 50.91
CA GLU A 51 16.55 23.30 51.48
C GLU A 51 16.51 23.32 53.02
N GLU A 52 16.72 24.48 53.64
CA GLU A 52 16.58 24.65 55.10
C GLU A 52 15.14 24.37 55.58
N LYS A 53 14.14 24.82 54.82
CA LYS A 53 12.71 24.54 55.10
C LYS A 53 12.31 23.09 54.87
N LEU A 54 12.97 22.38 53.96
CA LEU A 54 12.78 20.94 53.74
C LEU A 54 13.43 20.11 54.85
N ASN A 55 14.58 20.54 55.36
CA ASN A 55 15.30 19.87 56.44
C ASN A 55 14.70 20.14 57.83
N THR A 56 13.91 21.21 57.97
CA THR A 56 13.06 21.48 59.15
C THR A 56 11.59 21.51 58.75
N PRO A 57 10.98 20.36 58.40
CA PRO A 57 9.55 20.33 58.15
C PRO A 57 8.86 20.75 59.44
N LYS A 58 8.23 21.92 59.46
CA LYS A 58 7.23 22.24 60.49
C LYS A 58 6.23 21.10 60.43
N GLN A 59 6.22 20.26 61.46
CA GLN A 59 5.25 19.21 61.65
C GLN A 59 3.88 19.88 61.75
N VAL A 60 3.25 20.15 60.61
CA VAL A 60 1.85 20.51 60.61
C VAL A 60 1.14 19.18 60.80
N ASN A 61 0.96 18.81 62.08
CA ASN A 61 -0.01 17.82 62.50
C ASN A 61 -1.40 18.39 62.17
N VAL A 62 -1.75 18.43 60.89
CA VAL A 62 -3.13 18.58 60.48
C VAL A 62 -3.73 17.19 60.62
N SER A 63 -4.19 16.86 61.83
CA SER A 63 -5.18 15.81 62.03
C SER A 63 -6.53 16.27 61.45
N VAL A 64 -6.59 16.55 60.15
CA VAL A 64 -7.86 16.71 59.44
C VAL A 64 -8.28 15.30 59.07
N ASP A 65 -9.43 14.89 59.62
CA ASP A 65 -10.07 13.63 59.32
C ASP A 65 -10.18 13.47 57.80
N THR A 66 -9.37 12.57 57.23
CA THR A 66 -9.29 12.32 55.77
C THR A 66 -10.43 11.43 55.27
N LYS A 67 -11.27 10.91 56.17
CA LYS A 67 -12.46 10.10 55.85
C LYS A 67 -13.38 10.72 54.80
N PRO A 68 -13.82 11.99 54.91
CA PRO A 68 -14.70 12.60 53.91
C PRO A 68 -14.06 12.67 52.52
N ILE A 69 -12.76 12.96 52.43
CA ILE A 69 -12.06 13.03 51.15
C ILE A 69 -11.93 11.63 50.53
N GLN A 70 -11.63 10.62 51.35
CA GLN A 70 -11.54 9.24 50.90
C GLN A 70 -12.88 8.70 50.38
N GLU A 71 -13.98 9.10 51.01
CA GLU A 71 -15.33 8.70 50.61
C GLU A 71 -15.76 9.39 49.30
N ILE A 72 -15.43 10.67 49.11
CA ILE A 72 -15.65 11.39 47.85
C ILE A 72 -14.87 10.74 46.70
N VAL A 73 -13.60 10.37 46.92
CA VAL A 73 -12.78 9.70 45.90
C VAL A 73 -13.32 8.31 45.58
N ARG A 74 -13.71 7.53 46.58
CA ARG A 74 -14.33 6.20 46.37
C ARG A 74 -15.63 6.30 45.57
N LYS A 75 -16.47 7.28 45.89
CA LYS A 75 -17.71 7.53 45.15
C LYS A 75 -17.44 7.95 43.71
N GLY A 76 -16.49 8.86 43.49
CA GLY A 76 -16.09 9.28 42.14
C GLY A 76 -15.56 8.14 41.28
N ILE A 77 -14.75 7.24 41.86
CA ILE A 77 -14.26 6.05 41.14
C ILE A 77 -15.41 5.10 40.82
N ALA A 78 -16.34 4.86 41.75
CA ALA A 78 -17.50 4.00 41.52
C ALA A 78 -18.40 4.55 40.40
N ASP A 79 -18.63 5.86 40.38
CA ASP A 79 -19.43 6.53 39.34
C ASP A 79 -18.74 6.47 37.97
N ILE A 80 -17.41 6.59 37.91
CA ILE A 80 -16.64 6.41 36.65
C ILE A 80 -16.74 4.98 36.14
N VAL A 81 -16.60 3.98 37.02
CA VAL A 81 -16.71 2.57 36.64
C VAL A 81 -18.12 2.27 36.12
N LEU A 82 -19.16 2.83 36.75
CA LEU A 82 -20.54 2.67 36.32
C LEU A 82 -20.82 3.40 35.00
N ALA A 83 -20.25 4.59 34.80
CA ALA A 83 -20.32 5.33 33.54
C ALA A 83 -19.60 4.59 32.39
N VAL A 84 -18.45 3.96 32.65
CA VAL A 84 -17.72 3.15 31.66
C VAL A 84 -18.44 1.83 31.37
N ALA A 85 -19.06 1.20 32.38
CA ALA A 85 -19.84 -0.02 32.20
C ALA A 85 -21.16 0.22 31.44
N SER A 86 -21.76 1.40 31.61
CA SER A 86 -22.98 1.81 30.91
C SER A 86 -22.73 2.43 29.53
N GLN A 87 -21.49 2.78 29.20
CA GLN A 87 -21.15 3.16 27.83
C GLN A 87 -21.40 1.95 26.91
N PRO A 88 -22.26 2.10 25.87
CA PRO A 88 -22.43 1.05 24.89
C PRO A 88 -21.08 0.81 24.24
N LYS A 89 -20.50 -0.38 24.45
CA LYS A 89 -19.24 -0.79 23.81
C LYS A 89 -19.37 -0.45 22.33
N ASN A 90 -18.51 0.44 21.83
CA ASN A 90 -18.46 0.76 20.41
C ASN A 90 -18.29 -0.56 19.66
N LEU A 91 -19.38 -1.06 19.08
CA LEU A 91 -19.38 -2.15 18.14
C LEU A 91 -18.66 -1.61 16.90
N VAL A 92 -17.32 -1.67 16.93
CA VAL A 92 -16.49 -1.40 15.76
C VAL A 92 -16.87 -2.46 14.75
N ARG A 93 -17.84 -2.12 13.90
CA ARG A 93 -18.36 -2.97 12.85
C ARG A 93 -17.23 -3.10 11.83
N LYS A 94 -16.38 -4.11 12.00
CA LYS A 94 -15.35 -4.47 11.03
C LYS A 94 -16.08 -4.96 9.78
N PHE A 95 -16.30 -4.06 8.82
CA PHE A 95 -16.63 -4.44 7.46
C PHE A 95 -15.39 -5.02 6.78
N GLN A 96 -14.95 -6.17 7.26
CA GLN A 96 -14.03 -7.01 6.51
C GLN A 96 -14.89 -7.78 5.52
N VAL A 97 -14.69 -7.52 4.22
CA VAL A 97 -15.05 -8.49 3.18
C VAL A 97 -14.09 -9.66 3.33
N LEU A 98 -14.24 -10.44 4.39
CA LEU A 98 -13.66 -11.76 4.39
C LEU A 98 -14.48 -12.55 3.38
N LEU A 99 -13.81 -13.11 2.37
CA LEU A 99 -14.39 -14.15 1.52
C LEU A 99 -14.84 -15.39 2.35
N PHE A 100 -14.57 -15.43 3.66
CA PHE A 100 -14.81 -16.56 4.54
C PHE A 100 -15.27 -16.11 5.95
N PRO A 101 -16.28 -16.73 6.55
CA PRO A 101 -16.63 -16.48 7.95
C PRO A 101 -15.53 -17.02 8.88
N GLU A 102 -15.16 -16.25 9.92
CA GLU A 102 -14.14 -16.66 10.93
C GLU A 102 -14.60 -17.88 11.76
N GLN A 103 -15.91 -18.06 11.91
CA GLN A 103 -16.52 -19.27 12.49
C GLN A 103 -17.09 -20.14 11.36
N ASP A 104 -16.80 -21.44 11.40
CA ASP A 104 -17.31 -22.49 10.47
C ASP A 104 -16.80 -22.50 9.01
N ALA A 105 -15.59 -21.99 8.76
CA ALA A 105 -14.93 -22.06 7.44
C ALA A 105 -14.90 -23.49 6.84
N LYS A 106 -14.78 -24.54 7.66
CA LYS A 106 -14.74 -25.95 7.22
C LYS A 106 -16.07 -26.45 6.66
N LEU A 107 -17.20 -26.07 7.29
CA LEU A 107 -18.54 -26.39 6.81
C LEU A 107 -18.86 -25.63 5.53
N PHE A 108 -18.49 -24.36 5.47
CA PHE A 108 -18.66 -23.53 4.28
C PHE A 108 -17.88 -24.08 3.07
N TYR A 109 -16.61 -24.45 3.25
CA TYR A 109 -15.80 -25.03 2.18
C TYR A 109 -16.41 -26.35 1.66
N LYS A 110 -16.88 -27.21 2.56
CA LYS A 110 -17.51 -28.48 2.20
C LYS A 110 -18.78 -28.28 1.35
N VAL A 111 -19.58 -27.26 1.64
CA VAL A 111 -20.83 -27.00 0.90
C VAL A 111 -20.55 -26.29 -0.42
N VAL A 112 -19.77 -25.21 -0.40
CA VAL A 112 -19.52 -24.36 -1.59
C VAL A 112 -18.62 -25.06 -2.59
N PHE A 113 -17.47 -25.60 -2.15
CA PHE A 113 -16.57 -26.30 -3.05
C PHE A 113 -17.01 -27.73 -3.35
N GLY A 114 -17.81 -28.34 -2.47
CA GLY A 114 -18.31 -29.70 -2.68
C GLY A 114 -19.48 -29.76 -3.66
N ARG A 115 -20.55 -29.00 -3.42
CA ARG A 115 -21.81 -29.16 -4.18
C ARG A 115 -22.01 -28.08 -5.24
N TRP A 116 -21.74 -26.82 -4.90
CA TRP A 116 -21.98 -25.70 -5.82
C TRP A 116 -20.90 -25.59 -6.90
N PHE A 117 -19.63 -25.61 -6.50
CA PHE A 117 -18.52 -25.56 -7.43
C PHE A 117 -18.50 -26.76 -8.37
N LEU A 118 -18.81 -27.96 -7.86
CA LEU A 118 -18.92 -29.17 -8.67
C LEU A 118 -20.05 -29.06 -9.70
N MET A 119 -21.22 -28.51 -9.34
CA MET A 119 -22.30 -28.24 -10.29
C MET A 119 -21.87 -27.24 -11.38
N LEU A 120 -21.16 -26.17 -11.01
CA LEU A 120 -20.60 -25.21 -11.97
C LEU A 120 -19.58 -25.86 -12.90
N ALA A 121 -18.67 -26.67 -12.37
CA ALA A 121 -17.66 -27.38 -13.15
C ALA A 121 -18.32 -28.36 -14.14
N ILE A 122 -19.36 -29.09 -13.72
CA ILE A 122 -20.13 -29.96 -14.62
C ILE A 122 -20.82 -29.14 -15.71
N MET A 123 -21.46 -28.02 -15.38
CA MET A 123 -22.15 -27.18 -16.35
C MET A 123 -21.19 -26.60 -17.40
N LEU A 124 -20.02 -26.15 -16.97
CA LEU A 124 -18.95 -25.71 -17.88
C LEU A 124 -18.42 -26.86 -18.72
N PHE A 125 -18.19 -28.03 -18.11
CA PHE A 125 -17.71 -29.21 -18.81
C PHE A 125 -18.69 -29.64 -19.92
N ILE A 126 -19.99 -29.69 -19.64
CA ILE A 126 -21.03 -30.01 -20.62
C ILE A 126 -21.01 -28.99 -21.77
N THR A 127 -20.90 -27.70 -21.45
CA THR A 127 -20.89 -26.63 -22.47
C THR A 127 -19.66 -26.74 -23.38
N CYS A 128 -18.47 -26.98 -22.81
CA CYS A 128 -17.25 -27.21 -23.56
C CYS A 128 -17.34 -28.49 -24.39
N PHE A 129 -17.84 -29.58 -23.81
CA PHE A 129 -18.01 -30.85 -24.48
C PHE A 129 -19.00 -30.77 -25.64
N TYR A 130 -20.09 -30.02 -25.47
CA TYR A 130 -21.06 -29.76 -26.54
C TYR A 130 -20.41 -29.03 -27.72
N LYS A 131 -19.68 -27.94 -27.47
CA LYS A 131 -18.95 -27.21 -28.51
C LYS A 131 -17.90 -28.08 -29.19
N PHE A 132 -17.13 -28.83 -28.41
CA PHE A 132 -16.14 -29.77 -28.91
C PHE A 132 -16.79 -30.85 -29.80
N SER A 133 -17.90 -31.43 -29.36
CA SER A 133 -18.63 -32.46 -30.10
C SER A 133 -19.15 -31.97 -31.44
N ILE A 134 -19.72 -30.76 -31.50
CA ILE A 134 -20.15 -30.14 -32.77
C ILE A 134 -18.97 -29.91 -33.68
N HIS A 135 -17.89 -29.30 -33.17
CA HIS A 135 -16.72 -29.01 -33.98
C HIS A 135 -16.06 -30.28 -34.53
N TRP A 136 -15.93 -31.30 -33.67
CA TRP A 136 -15.44 -32.61 -34.06
C TRP A 136 -16.31 -33.25 -35.14
N SER A 137 -17.64 -33.25 -34.96
CA SER A 137 -18.59 -33.80 -35.93
C SER A 137 -18.50 -33.09 -37.29
N ASN A 138 -18.42 -31.76 -37.29
CA ASN A 138 -18.30 -30.99 -38.53
C ASN A 138 -16.97 -31.26 -39.23
N ASN A 139 -15.86 -31.27 -38.50
CA ASN A 139 -14.55 -31.58 -39.06
C ASN A 139 -14.51 -32.98 -39.69
N GLN A 140 -15.10 -33.98 -39.00
CA GLN A 140 -15.22 -35.34 -39.54
C GLN A 140 -16.06 -35.40 -40.82
N LYS A 141 -17.14 -34.62 -40.90
CA LYS A 141 -17.96 -34.52 -42.12
C LYS A 141 -17.18 -33.91 -43.27
N GLU A 142 -16.45 -32.81 -43.03
CA GLU A 142 -15.64 -32.15 -44.04
C GLU A 142 -14.53 -33.05 -44.56
N ILE A 143 -13.83 -33.77 -43.67
CA ILE A 143 -12.80 -34.73 -44.07
C ILE A 143 -13.39 -35.82 -44.97
N LYS A 144 -14.55 -36.38 -44.60
CA LYS A 144 -15.24 -37.39 -45.41
C LYS A 144 -15.67 -36.85 -46.77
N LEU A 145 -16.19 -35.62 -46.83
CA LEU A 145 -16.57 -34.98 -48.10
C LEU A 145 -15.34 -34.80 -49.00
N ARG A 146 -14.24 -34.26 -48.47
CA ARG A 146 -12.98 -34.10 -49.21
C ARG A 146 -12.43 -35.45 -49.69
N GLN A 147 -12.52 -36.49 -48.88
CA GLN A 147 -12.12 -37.84 -49.30
C GLN A 147 -12.99 -38.36 -50.44
N LEU A 148 -14.31 -38.20 -50.36
CA LEU A 148 -15.23 -38.59 -51.44
C LEU A 148 -14.96 -37.83 -52.74
N GLU A 149 -14.73 -36.52 -52.65
CA GLU A 149 -14.35 -35.69 -53.80
C GLU A 149 -13.02 -36.14 -54.41
N ASN A 150 -12.00 -36.34 -53.58
CA ASN A 150 -10.70 -36.84 -54.01
C ASN A 150 -10.81 -38.23 -54.65
N ASP A 151 -11.62 -39.13 -54.10
CA ASP A 151 -11.85 -40.45 -54.66
C ASP A 151 -12.56 -40.38 -56.01
N ARG A 152 -13.52 -39.47 -56.18
CA ARG A 152 -14.19 -39.22 -57.47
C ARG A 152 -13.21 -38.69 -58.51
N ILE A 153 -12.37 -37.71 -58.14
CA ILE A 153 -11.34 -37.15 -59.02
C ILE A 153 -10.34 -38.24 -59.41
N LYS A 154 -9.87 -39.04 -58.44
CA LYS A 154 -8.94 -40.15 -58.69
C LYS A 154 -9.54 -41.19 -59.63
N LYS A 155 -10.81 -41.55 -59.45
CA LYS A 155 -11.52 -42.46 -60.36
C LYS A 155 -11.66 -41.89 -61.76
N ALA A 156 -12.04 -40.61 -61.89
CA ALA A 156 -12.14 -39.93 -63.17
C ALA A 156 -10.79 -39.84 -63.88
N TRP A 157 -9.73 -39.49 -63.14
CA TRP A 157 -8.35 -39.45 -63.63
C TRP A 157 -7.90 -40.82 -64.13
N ASN A 158 -8.12 -41.88 -63.34
CA ASN A 158 -7.78 -43.23 -63.73
C ASN A 158 -8.57 -43.67 -64.97
N TYR A 159 -9.87 -43.40 -65.02
CA TYR A 159 -10.70 -43.71 -66.18
C TYR A 159 -10.16 -43.05 -67.44
N LEU A 160 -9.92 -41.73 -67.41
CA LEU A 160 -9.35 -40.96 -68.51
C LEU A 160 -7.97 -41.50 -68.91
N TYR A 161 -7.14 -41.84 -67.91
CA TYR A 161 -5.83 -42.40 -68.17
C TYR A 161 -5.94 -43.74 -68.90
N TYR A 162 -6.84 -44.64 -68.53
CA TYR A 162 -6.96 -45.94 -69.20
C TYR A 162 -7.60 -45.87 -70.59
N THR A 163 -8.58 -45.00 -70.81
CA THR A 163 -9.34 -44.92 -72.06
C THR A 163 -8.65 -44.16 -73.19
N HIS A 164 -7.72 -43.25 -72.89
CA HIS A 164 -7.07 -42.41 -73.89
C HIS A 164 -5.73 -42.96 -74.43
N ASP A 165 -5.31 -42.38 -75.56
CA ASP A 165 -4.10 -42.74 -76.29
C ASP A 165 -2.79 -42.43 -75.55
N LYS A 166 -1.71 -43.06 -76.01
CA LYS A 166 -0.35 -42.92 -75.45
C LYS A 166 0.14 -41.47 -75.34
N LYS A 167 -0.28 -40.59 -76.24
CA LYS A 167 0.11 -39.16 -76.21
C LYS A 167 -0.50 -38.44 -75.00
N THR A 168 -1.79 -38.67 -74.73
CA THR A 168 -2.51 -38.08 -73.59
C THR A 168 -1.98 -38.61 -72.27
N LYS A 169 -1.69 -39.92 -72.18
CA LYS A 169 -1.04 -40.54 -71.01
C LYS A 169 0.27 -39.85 -70.62
N ARG A 170 1.15 -39.61 -71.61
CA ARG A 170 2.43 -38.89 -71.38
C ARG A 170 2.23 -37.46 -70.86
N LEU A 171 1.21 -36.75 -71.36
CA LEU A 171 0.89 -35.41 -70.86
C LEU A 171 0.37 -35.45 -69.42
N MET A 172 -0.46 -36.43 -69.09
CA MET A 172 -0.97 -36.66 -67.73
C MET A 172 0.15 -37.01 -66.75
N ASP A 173 1.09 -37.88 -67.14
CA ASP A 173 2.27 -38.23 -66.33
C ASP A 173 3.16 -37.01 -66.08
N SER A 174 3.38 -36.19 -67.12
CA SER A 174 4.14 -34.95 -66.98
C SER A 174 3.46 -33.96 -66.04
N ALA A 175 2.13 -33.84 -66.10
CA ALA A 175 1.36 -32.99 -65.19
C ALA A 175 1.46 -33.48 -63.74
N TYR A 176 1.40 -34.79 -63.52
CA TYR A 176 1.54 -35.39 -62.19
C TYR A 176 2.94 -35.15 -61.60
N ILE A 177 4.01 -35.35 -62.38
CA ILE A 177 5.40 -35.09 -61.96
C ILE A 177 5.61 -33.61 -61.64
N LYS A 178 5.08 -32.71 -62.48
CA LYS A 178 5.16 -31.27 -62.24
C LYS A 178 4.42 -30.86 -60.97
N GLY A 179 3.25 -31.45 -60.72
CA GLY A 179 2.48 -31.22 -59.51
C GLY A 179 3.19 -31.71 -58.24
N SER A 180 3.82 -32.88 -58.27
CA SER A 180 4.51 -33.44 -57.11
C SER A 180 5.81 -32.72 -56.74
N LEU A 181 6.49 -32.12 -57.72
CA LEU A 181 7.67 -31.25 -57.50
C LEU A 181 7.31 -29.92 -56.83
N ASN A 182 6.09 -29.43 -57.01
CA ASN A 182 5.65 -28.12 -56.50
C ASN A 182 5.08 -28.17 -55.07
N ILE A 183 5.00 -29.37 -54.47
CA ILE A 183 4.47 -29.62 -53.12
C ILE A 183 5.61 -29.88 -52.12
N LYS A 184 6.87 -29.96 -52.58
CA LYS A 184 8.08 -29.99 -51.75
C LYS A 184 8.60 -28.57 -51.52
#